data_AF-A0AAC9K6Q6-F1
#
_entry.id   AF-A0AAC9K6Q6-F1
#
_cell.length_a   1.000
_cell.length_b   1.000
_cell.length_c   1.000
_cell.angle_alpha   90.00
_cell.angle_beta   90.00
_cell.angle_gamma   90.00
#
_symmetry.space_group_name_H-M   'P 1'
#
loop_
_entity.id
_entity.type
_entity.pdbx_description
1 polymer ?
#
loop_
_entity_poly.entity_id
_entity_poly.type
_entity_poly.pdbx_seq_one_letter_code
_entity_poly.pdbx_strand_id
1 'polypeptide(L)'
;MTDVETDELRAFATKAASLRGDFGSAVVAQSSGLGARSITAAVARFGDAWTTALGCRLADVDMVAENLRQTAEVFDRGDEASSSELDQMIWAESDY
;
A
#
# COMPACT_ATOMS: atom_id res chain seq x y z
N MET A 1 -11.46 4.12 25.09
CA MET A 1 -11.51 3.32 23.86
C MET A 1 -10.79 4.17 22.84
N THR A 2 -9.60 3.75 22.43
CA THR A 2 -8.80 4.52 21.47
C THR A 2 -9.49 4.35 20.13
N ASP A 3 -10.22 5.37 19.67
CA ASP A 3 -10.69 5.43 18.29
C ASP A 3 -9.45 5.20 17.42
N VAL A 4 -9.43 4.10 16.68
CA VAL A 4 -8.45 3.97 15.62
C VAL A 4 -8.82 5.06 14.64
N GLU A 5 -7.95 6.05 14.46
CA GLU A 5 -8.18 7.12 13.50
C GLU A 5 -8.12 6.52 12.07
N THR A 6 -9.23 5.94 11.61
CA THR A 6 -9.33 5.29 10.30
C THR A 6 -9.02 6.28 9.17
N ASP A 7 -9.22 7.57 9.43
CA ASP A 7 -8.77 8.67 8.58
C ASP A 7 -7.25 8.75 8.43
N GLU A 8 -6.46 8.51 9.50
CA GLU A 8 -5.00 8.45 9.39
C GLU A 8 -4.55 7.25 8.56
N LEU A 9 -5.21 6.09 8.73
CA LEU A 9 -4.93 4.90 7.92
C LEU A 9 -5.21 5.16 6.43
N ARG A 10 -6.34 5.81 6.10
CA ARG A 10 -6.67 6.23 4.73
C ARG A 10 -5.69 7.27 4.19
N ALA A 11 -5.26 8.22 5.02
CA ALA A 11 -4.28 9.23 4.64
C ALA A 11 -2.92 8.59 4.32
N PHE A 12 -2.45 7.65 5.13
CA PHE A 12 -1.22 6.91 4.87
C PHE A 12 -1.31 6.03 3.62
N ALA A 13 -2.44 5.35 3.41
CA ALA A 13 -2.68 4.57 2.19
C ALA A 13 -2.61 5.45 0.94
N THR A 14 -3.23 6.64 0.99
CA THR A 14 -3.23 7.62 -0.10
C THR A 14 -1.82 8.14 -0.36
N LYS A 15 -1.06 8.45 0.69
CA LYS A 15 0.33 8.89 0.59
C LYS A 15 1.22 7.81 -0.04
N ALA A 16 1.09 6.56 0.39
CA ALA A 16 1.84 5.44 -0.19
C ALA A 16 1.54 5.26 -1.68
N ALA A 17 0.27 5.32 -2.07
CA ALA A 17 -0.15 5.25 -3.47
C ALA A 17 0.34 6.44 -4.31
N SER A 18 0.36 7.65 -3.73
CA SER A 18 0.92 8.83 -4.41
C SER A 18 2.42 8.66 -4.66
N LEU A 19 3.19 8.29 -3.64
CA LEU A 19 4.63 8.06 -3.76
C LEU A 19 4.95 6.97 -4.79
N ARG A 20 4.11 5.92 -4.83
CA ARG A 20 4.19 4.87 -5.84
C ARG A 20 3.99 5.41 -7.26
N GLY A 21 3.01 6.29 -7.45
CA GLY A 21 2.70 6.94 -8.73
C GLY A 21 3.81 7.87 -9.19
N ASP A 22 4.35 8.69 -8.27
CA ASP A 22 5.41 9.66 -8.54
C ASP A 22 6.73 9.00 -8.95
N PHE A 23 6.95 7.74 -8.54
CA PHE A 23 8.19 7.01 -8.81
C PHE A 23 8.43 6.74 -10.31
N GLY A 24 7.37 6.59 -11.10
CA GLY A 24 7.49 6.26 -12.52
C GLY A 24 7.97 4.82 -12.77
N SER A 25 9.09 4.65 -13.47
CA SER A 25 9.57 3.35 -13.97
C SER A 25 10.70 2.75 -13.14
N ALA A 26 10.57 1.48 -12.77
CA ALA A 26 11.66 0.67 -12.21
C ALA A 26 12.61 0.09 -13.29
N VAL A 27 12.25 0.23 -14.57
CA VAL A 27 13.03 -0.33 -15.68
C VAL A 27 14.20 0.58 -16.01
N VAL A 28 15.41 0.04 -15.90
CA VAL A 28 16.61 0.74 -16.40
C VAL A 28 16.68 0.55 -17.91
N ALA A 29 16.69 1.65 -18.66
CA ALA A 29 16.87 1.60 -20.10
C ALA A 29 18.22 0.95 -20.44
N GLN A 30 18.21 -0.04 -21.32
CA GLN A 30 19.45 -0.66 -21.78
C GLN A 30 20.25 0.32 -22.64
N SER A 31 21.50 0.53 -22.26
CA SER A 31 22.47 1.27 -23.06
C SER A 31 23.03 0.37 -24.18
N SER A 32 22.89 0.81 -25.42
CA SER A 32 23.60 0.22 -26.57
C SER A 32 24.89 1.00 -26.86
N GLY A 33 25.85 0.34 -27.52
CA GLY A 33 27.05 1.03 -28.03
C GLY A 33 28.21 1.24 -27.03
N LEU A 34 28.24 0.52 -25.91
CA LEU A 34 29.29 0.64 -24.88
C LEU A 34 30.69 0.15 -25.32
N GLY A 35 30.85 -0.29 -26.56
CA GLY A 35 32.14 -0.63 -27.19
C GLY A 35 32.76 -1.96 -26.77
N ALA A 36 32.60 -2.39 -25.51
CA ALA A 36 33.16 -3.65 -25.00
C ALA A 36 32.07 -4.62 -24.52
N ARG A 37 32.11 -5.87 -25.00
CA ARG A 37 31.13 -6.91 -24.66
C ARG A 37 30.99 -7.16 -23.15
N SER A 38 32.10 -7.12 -22.40
CA SER A 38 32.09 -7.30 -20.94
C SER A 38 31.35 -6.16 -20.23
N ILE A 39 31.52 -4.92 -20.70
CA ILE A 39 30.83 -3.75 -20.15
C ILE A 39 29.34 -3.83 -20.46
N THR A 40 28.96 -4.17 -21.70
CA THR A 40 27.55 -4.40 -22.06
C THR A 40 26.91 -5.48 -21.19
N ALA A 41 27.59 -6.61 -20.98
CA ALA A 41 27.09 -7.68 -20.12
C ALA A 41 26.94 -7.24 -18.65
N ALA A 42 27.89 -6.45 -18.13
CA ALA A 42 27.82 -5.92 -16.77
C ALA A 42 26.65 -4.94 -16.61
N VAL A 43 26.46 -4.02 -17.56
CA VAL A 43 25.35 -3.07 -17.56
C VAL A 43 23.99 -3.76 -17.68
N ALA A 44 23.88 -4.79 -18.54
CA ALA A 44 22.67 -5.59 -18.64
C ALA A 44 22.33 -6.28 -17.30
N ARG A 45 23.30 -6.95 -16.68
CA ARG A 45 23.11 -7.62 -15.39
C ARG A 45 22.73 -6.64 -14.28
N PHE A 46 23.33 -5.45 -14.28
CA PHE A 46 22.96 -4.38 -13.36
C PHE A 46 21.51 -3.94 -13.59
N GLY A 47 21.12 -3.69 -14.83
CA GLY A 47 19.75 -3.30 -15.19
C GLY A 47 18.73 -4.35 -14.72
N ASP A 48 18.97 -5.62 -15.01
CA ASP A 48 18.10 -6.72 -14.60
C ASP A 48 17.96 -6.81 -13.07
N ALA A 49 19.08 -6.76 -12.35
CA ALA A 49 19.09 -6.82 -10.89
C ALA A 49 18.38 -5.61 -10.26
N TRP A 50 18.64 -4.41 -10.79
CA TRP A 50 18.01 -3.18 -10.34
C TRP A 50 16.51 -3.20 -10.56
N THR A 51 16.07 -3.50 -11.80
CA THR A 51 14.66 -3.56 -12.15
C THR A 51 13.91 -4.61 -11.33
N THR A 52 14.52 -5.77 -11.10
CA THR A 52 13.92 -6.80 -10.25
C THR A 52 13.79 -6.32 -8.80
N ALA A 53 14.89 -5.89 -8.17
CA ALA A 53 14.88 -5.52 -6.77
C ALA A 53 13.97 -4.32 -6.50
N LEU A 54 14.00 -3.32 -7.37
CA LEU A 54 13.17 -2.13 -7.26
C LEU A 54 11.69 -2.44 -7.54
N GLY A 55 11.41 -3.33 -8.51
CA GLY A 55 10.06 -3.83 -8.76
C GLY A 55 9.44 -4.49 -7.52
N CYS A 56 10.21 -5.32 -6.80
CA CYS A 56 9.76 -5.89 -5.53
C CYS A 56 9.46 -4.80 -4.49
N ARG A 57 10.31 -3.78 -4.36
CA ARG A 57 10.07 -2.69 -3.40
C ARG A 57 8.85 -1.84 -3.72
N LEU A 58 8.57 -1.61 -4.99
CA LEU A 58 7.36 -0.92 -5.41
C LEU A 58 6.12 -1.76 -5.11
N ALA A 59 6.19 -3.08 -5.31
CA ALA A 59 5.11 -4.00 -4.93
C ALA A 59 4.89 -4.04 -3.40
N ASP A 60 5.95 -3.96 -2.60
CA ASP A 60 5.83 -3.84 -1.14
C ASP A 60 5.04 -2.58 -0.75
N VAL A 61 5.28 -1.44 -1.42
CA VAL A 61 4.53 -0.19 -1.18
C VAL A 61 3.06 -0.33 -1.59
N ASP A 62 2.79 -0.97 -2.72
CA ASP A 62 1.42 -1.27 -3.18
C ASP A 62 0.67 -2.12 -2.14
N MET A 63 1.33 -3.15 -1.61
CA MET A 63 0.77 -4.02 -0.57
C MET A 63 0.52 -3.27 0.74
N VAL A 64 1.44 -2.40 1.17
CA VAL A 64 1.24 -1.58 2.38
C VAL A 64 0.04 -0.64 2.21
N ALA A 65 -0.08 0.02 1.07
CA ALA A 65 -1.20 0.92 0.79
C ALA A 65 -2.54 0.17 0.86
N GLU A 66 -2.59 -1.04 0.29
CA GLU A 66 -3.79 -1.87 0.31
C GLU A 66 -4.14 -2.37 1.71
N ASN A 67 -3.15 -2.87 2.46
CA ASN A 67 -3.37 -3.33 3.83
C ASN A 67 -3.90 -2.21 4.74
N LEU A 68 -3.42 -0.98 4.55
CA LEU A 68 -3.91 0.19 5.30
C LEU A 68 -5.38 0.49 4.98
N ARG A 69 -5.80 0.40 3.71
CA ARG A 69 -7.22 0.57 3.32
C ARG A 69 -8.10 -0.51 3.93
N GLN A 70 -7.71 -1.78 3.78
CA GLN A 70 -8.47 -2.91 4.31
C GLN A 70 -8.58 -2.84 5.84
N THR A 71 -7.51 -2.40 6.51
CA THR A 71 -7.54 -2.22 7.97
C THR A 71 -8.54 -1.14 8.37
N ALA A 72 -8.56 0.00 7.68
CA ALA A 72 -9.55 1.05 7.93
C ALA A 72 -10.99 0.53 7.73
N GLU A 73 -11.25 -0.19 6.64
CA GLU A 73 -12.57 -0.78 6.35
C GLU A 73 -13.03 -1.82 7.37
N VAL A 74 -12.10 -2.57 7.98
CA VAL A 74 -12.42 -3.51 9.06
C VAL A 74 -12.82 -2.76 10.32
N PHE A 75 -12.12 -1.68 10.66
CA PHE A 75 -12.46 -0.84 11.81
C PHE A 75 -13.82 -0.15 11.63
N ASP A 76 -14.10 0.45 10.47
CA ASP A 76 -15.40 1.09 10.21
C ASP A 76 -16.57 0.10 10.39
N ARG A 77 -16.43 -1.12 9.84
CA ARG A 77 -17.45 -2.17 10.01
C ARG A 77 -17.59 -2.62 11.46
N GLY A 78 -16.50 -2.63 12.22
CA GLY A 78 -16.52 -2.92 13.66
C GLY A 78 -17.29 -1.86 14.45
N ASP A 79 -17.06 -0.58 14.14
CA ASP A 79 -17.73 0.54 14.80
C ASP A 79 -19.23 0.60 14.45
N GLU A 80 -19.59 0.32 13.19
CA GLU A 80 -20.99 0.18 12.77
C GLU A 80 -21.71 -0.96 13.50
N ALA A 81 -21.06 -2.13 13.59
CA ALA A 81 -21.63 -3.28 14.29
C ALA A 81 -21.82 -3.02 15.78
N SER A 82 -20.81 -2.46 16.44
CA SER A 82 -20.85 -2.07 17.86
C SER A 82 -21.95 -1.04 18.14
N SER A 83 -22.08 -0.03 17.29
CA SER A 83 -23.13 0.99 17.40
C SER A 83 -24.53 0.39 17.23
N SER A 84 -24.69 -0.55 16.29
CA SER A 84 -25.97 -1.25 16.08
C SER A 84 -26.36 -2.14 17.25
N GLU A 85 -25.41 -2.84 17.88
CA GLU A 85 -25.65 -3.64 19.09
C GLU A 85 -26.07 -2.75 20.27
N LEU A 86 -25.39 -1.61 20.45
CA LEU A 86 -25.75 -0.63 21.48
C LEU A 86 -27.16 -0.06 21.29
N ASP A 87 -27.52 0.31 20.06
CA ASP A 87 -28.87 0.81 19.75
C ASP A 87 -29.93 -0.26 20.06
N GLN A 88 -29.71 -1.51 19.66
CA GLN A 88 -30.62 -2.62 19.98
C GLN A 88 -30.79 -2.83 21.49
N MET A 89 -29.72 -2.70 22.28
CA MET A 89 -29.80 -2.81 23.74
C MET A 89 -30.62 -1.67 24.37
N ILE A 90 -30.42 -0.43 23.93
CA ILE A 90 -31.15 0.75 24.44
C ILE A 90 -32.65 0.63 24.19
N TRP A 91 -33.05 0.20 22.98
CA TRP A 91 -34.46 0.03 22.65
C TRP A 91 -35.08 -1.22 23.31
N ALA A 92 -34.32 -2.30 23.48
CA ALA A 92 -34.78 -3.49 24.20
C ALA A 92 -35.02 -3.24 25.71
N GLU A 93 -34.30 -2.29 26.32
CA GLU A 93 -34.49 -1.88 27.71
C GLU A 93 -35.65 -0.87 27.88
N SER A 94 -36.07 -0.20 26.80
CA SER A 94 -37.17 0.78 26.80
C SER A 94 -38.58 0.16 26.70
N ASP A 95 -38.69 -1.12 26.31
CA ASP A 95 -39.98 -1.83 26.17
C ASP A 95 -40.45 -2.50 27.50
N TYR A 96 -39.82 -2.15 28.63
CA TYR A 96 -40.15 -2.65 29.98
C TYR A 96 -40.68 -1.57 30.93
#